data_AF-A0A538D2U2-F1
#
_entry.id   AF-A0A538D2U2-F1
#
_cell.length_a   1.000
_cell.length_b   1.000
_cell.length_c   1.000
_cell.angle_alpha   90.00
_cell.angle_beta   90.00
_cell.angle_gamma   90.00
#
_symmetry.space_group_name_H-M   'P 1'
#
loop_
_entity.id
_entity.type
_entity.pdbx_description
1 polymer ?
#
loop_
_entity_poly.entity_id
_entity_poly.type
_entity_poly.pdbx_seq_one_letter_code
_entity_poly.pdbx_strand_id
1 'polypeptide(L)'
;MVDWNKEVKLSDLICRKPKEAEETIATAPEERGADEVQPRAEPFTPPAPTPAAPVAVSPAPPVPPAPTQATPSDPEPVPETDPAAAERVPWYKRELSLGSGGARKPKAKKPKVEKPKAEKTKAEKPVKQPKQKKPKGEQVPFYKRELSFGRGGKPRAAKTPKALGGKSQKGSAPSKRVKRVTGLKIGGSQLAAARVHNNGVPELVQVAREALDPGVVVGGELRDPDALAAALKGFFKRHKLPRQGVRLGIANNRIGVRIFDIGGIDDVKQLENAVRFRAHEALPIPIEEAVIDWHILSESQDDDGGITRRILLVVAYRDLLDRYVEACKKAGIKLIGIDLEAFALLRAITEPLAAEAGPASAANVVVAVGHDRSTFAVSDGRVCEFTRVLDWGGATLNVAIARELDIAPSEAEPVKRSLSLTHGDTPEGLTDDQANRAREAVRRQLQSFARELVSSLQFYQNQPDSLGIGEIVLTGGTVHLRGLAEELQTLIGVNVRAGDPLARVKVGKKIKDAEQIGSLAIAIGLGIED
;
A
#
# COMPACT_ATOMS: atom_id res chain seq x y z
N MET A 1 25.51 -19.67 21.39
CA MET A 1 24.65 -18.71 22.12
C MET A 1 24.89 -17.35 21.47
N VAL A 2 23.86 -16.68 20.97
CA VAL A 2 23.98 -15.41 20.23
C VAL A 2 23.26 -14.33 21.02
N ASP A 3 23.89 -13.16 21.14
CA ASP A 3 23.33 -11.99 21.82
C ASP A 3 22.12 -11.43 21.02
N TRP A 4 21.00 -11.23 21.71
CA TRP A 4 19.74 -10.76 21.14
C TRP A 4 19.54 -9.25 21.26
N ASN A 5 20.47 -8.51 21.89
CA ASN A 5 20.28 -7.11 22.25
C ASN A 5 20.85 -6.11 21.23
N LYS A 6 21.00 -6.51 19.95
CA LYS A 6 21.33 -5.60 18.86
C LYS A 6 20.08 -5.03 18.21
N GLU A 7 20.04 -3.71 18.09
CA GLU A 7 19.03 -3.01 17.30
C GLU A 7 19.09 -3.47 15.84
N VAL A 8 17.97 -4.03 15.35
CA VAL A 8 17.76 -4.27 13.91
C VAL A 8 17.42 -2.93 13.29
N LYS A 9 18.24 -2.44 12.37
CA LYS A 9 17.96 -1.15 11.71
C LYS A 9 16.86 -1.35 10.67
N LEU A 10 16.07 -0.31 10.44
CA LEU A 10 14.97 -0.36 9.47
C LEU A 10 15.48 -0.56 8.02
N SER A 11 16.75 -0.23 7.76
CA SER A 11 17.50 -0.58 6.53
C SER A 11 17.64 -2.08 6.28
N ASP A 12 17.60 -2.89 7.33
CA ASP A 12 17.90 -4.32 7.28
C ASP A 12 16.63 -5.14 6.95
N LEU A 13 15.51 -4.44 6.71
CA LEU A 13 14.15 -4.93 6.48
C LEU A 13 13.64 -4.62 5.06
N ILE A 14 14.53 -4.49 4.08
CA ILE A 14 14.16 -4.28 2.67
C ILE A 14 14.97 -5.26 1.80
N CYS A 15 14.28 -6.00 0.93
CA CYS A 15 14.85 -7.17 0.25
C CYS A 15 15.67 -6.78 -1.00
N ARG A 16 16.82 -7.44 -1.20
CA ARG A 16 17.72 -7.24 -2.35
C ARG A 16 17.97 -8.56 -3.09
N LYS A 17 18.16 -8.50 -4.42
CA LYS A 17 18.22 -9.66 -5.34
C LYS A 17 19.51 -10.51 -5.23
N PRO A 18 19.48 -11.77 -5.72
CA PRO A 18 20.67 -12.59 -5.98
C PRO A 18 21.32 -12.31 -7.36
N LYS A 19 22.48 -12.92 -7.62
CA LYS A 19 23.37 -12.65 -8.77
C LYS A 19 23.13 -13.57 -9.99
N GLU A 20 23.49 -13.08 -11.17
CA GLU A 20 23.75 -13.87 -12.39
C GLU A 20 25.05 -14.68 -12.31
N ALA A 21 25.27 -15.57 -13.27
CA ALA A 21 26.45 -16.43 -13.39
C ALA A 21 27.11 -16.28 -14.76
N GLU A 22 28.42 -16.00 -14.76
CA GLU A 22 29.31 -16.06 -15.93
C GLU A 22 29.86 -17.48 -16.06
N GLU A 23 29.99 -18.04 -17.28
CA GLU A 23 31.12 -18.96 -17.55
C GLU A 23 31.48 -19.11 -19.05
N THR A 24 32.75 -18.83 -19.34
CA THR A 24 33.61 -19.37 -20.43
C THR A 24 33.24 -19.28 -21.92
N ILE A 25 34.19 -18.69 -22.67
CA ILE A 25 34.35 -18.82 -24.13
C ILE A 25 34.96 -20.18 -24.48
N ALA A 26 34.52 -20.80 -25.59
CA ALA A 26 35.20 -21.93 -26.23
C ALA A 26 35.13 -21.78 -27.78
N THR A 27 36.16 -22.29 -28.48
CA THR A 27 36.34 -22.12 -29.94
C THR A 27 35.75 -23.26 -30.77
N ALA A 28 35.51 -22.98 -32.07
CA ALA A 28 34.94 -23.90 -33.06
C ALA A 28 35.81 -25.13 -33.40
N PRO A 29 35.27 -26.08 -34.19
CA PRO A 29 35.63 -26.06 -35.62
C PRO A 29 34.45 -26.23 -36.60
N GLU A 30 34.78 -26.26 -37.90
CA GLU A 30 33.88 -26.33 -39.07
C GLU A 30 33.19 -27.70 -39.26
N GLU A 31 32.11 -27.74 -40.05
CA GLU A 31 32.08 -28.57 -41.28
C GLU A 31 30.97 -28.18 -42.27
N ARG A 32 31.07 -28.77 -43.47
CA ARG A 32 30.43 -28.37 -44.74
C ARG A 32 28.97 -28.82 -44.90
N GLY A 33 28.21 -28.06 -45.68
CA GLY A 33 26.92 -28.49 -46.25
C GLY A 33 26.35 -27.41 -47.18
N ALA A 34 25.99 -27.76 -48.41
CA ALA A 34 25.43 -26.85 -49.40
C ALA A 34 24.03 -27.30 -49.81
N ASP A 35 23.16 -26.34 -50.17
CA ASP A 35 22.26 -26.53 -51.32
C ASP A 35 21.79 -25.18 -51.91
N GLU A 36 21.33 -25.19 -53.16
CA GLU A 36 21.08 -24.01 -53.98
C GLU A 36 19.58 -23.81 -54.28
N VAL A 37 18.99 -22.67 -53.86
CA VAL A 37 17.59 -22.31 -54.20
C VAL A 37 17.48 -20.84 -54.59
N GLN A 38 16.75 -20.58 -55.68
CA GLN A 38 16.66 -19.27 -56.35
C GLN A 38 15.73 -18.27 -55.64
N PRO A 39 15.99 -16.94 -55.77
CA PRO A 39 15.18 -15.90 -55.13
C PRO A 39 13.80 -15.74 -55.79
N ARG A 40 12.77 -15.48 -54.98
CA ARG A 40 11.40 -15.22 -55.42
C ARG A 40 11.06 -13.75 -55.18
N ALA A 41 10.56 -13.07 -56.22
CA ALA A 41 10.35 -11.62 -56.20
C ALA A 41 9.21 -11.17 -55.26
N GLU A 42 9.38 -10.01 -54.64
CA GLU A 42 8.37 -9.35 -53.79
C GLU A 42 7.35 -8.54 -54.62
N PRO A 43 6.07 -8.48 -54.20
CA PRO A 43 5.05 -7.67 -54.86
C PRO A 43 5.10 -6.20 -54.42
N PHE A 44 5.11 -5.30 -55.41
CA PHE A 44 5.21 -3.85 -55.23
C PHE A 44 3.90 -3.24 -54.69
N THR A 45 3.96 -2.47 -53.60
CA THR A 45 2.82 -1.73 -53.03
C THR A 45 2.88 -0.23 -53.34
N PRO A 46 1.80 0.41 -53.81
CA PRO A 46 1.78 1.85 -54.08
C PRO A 46 1.62 2.69 -52.79
N PRO A 47 2.16 3.91 -52.75
CA PRO A 47 2.10 4.78 -51.57
C PRO A 47 0.70 5.36 -51.30
N ALA A 48 0.40 5.62 -50.02
CA ALA A 48 -0.85 6.21 -49.57
C ALA A 48 -0.90 7.75 -49.80
N PRO A 49 -2.10 8.35 -49.97
CA PRO A 49 -2.26 9.78 -50.21
C PRO A 49 -2.03 10.65 -48.97
N THR A 50 -1.43 11.82 -49.17
CA THR A 50 -1.14 12.81 -48.12
C THR A 50 -2.43 13.43 -47.52
N PRO A 51 -2.54 13.59 -46.19
CA PRO A 51 -3.68 14.26 -45.57
C PRO A 51 -3.69 15.78 -45.85
N ALA A 52 -4.88 16.36 -45.93
CA ALA A 52 -5.09 17.79 -46.18
C ALA A 52 -4.87 18.66 -44.93
N ALA A 53 -4.55 19.94 -45.14
CA ALA A 53 -4.30 20.91 -44.08
C ALA A 53 -5.58 21.26 -43.27
N PRO A 54 -5.46 21.57 -41.97
CA PRO A 54 -6.61 21.87 -41.10
C PRO A 54 -7.27 23.22 -41.43
N VAL A 55 -8.59 23.25 -41.39
CA VAL A 55 -9.40 24.48 -41.54
C VAL A 55 -9.47 25.22 -40.21
N ALA A 56 -9.23 26.53 -40.22
CA ALA A 56 -9.33 27.36 -39.02
C ALA A 56 -10.80 27.56 -38.58
N VAL A 57 -11.08 27.35 -37.29
CA VAL A 57 -12.39 27.57 -36.67
C VAL A 57 -12.34 28.84 -35.82
N SER A 58 -13.22 29.80 -36.14
CA SER A 58 -13.35 31.04 -35.36
C SER A 58 -14.03 30.81 -34.00
N PRO A 59 -13.66 31.56 -32.94
CA PRO A 59 -14.20 31.35 -31.60
C PRO A 59 -15.67 31.79 -31.44
N ALA A 60 -16.36 31.17 -30.49
CA ALA A 60 -17.75 31.47 -30.13
C ALA A 60 -17.90 32.80 -29.33
N PRO A 61 -19.06 33.46 -29.38
CA PRO A 61 -19.32 34.69 -28.63
C PRO A 61 -19.46 34.46 -27.11
N PRO A 62 -19.22 35.48 -26.27
CA PRO A 62 -19.23 35.36 -24.82
C PRO A 62 -20.63 35.19 -24.21
N VAL A 63 -20.70 34.47 -23.09
CA VAL A 63 -21.92 34.22 -22.29
C VAL A 63 -22.18 35.41 -21.34
N PRO A 64 -23.45 35.87 -21.18
CA PRO A 64 -23.78 36.94 -20.23
C PRO A 64 -23.66 36.48 -18.76
N PRO A 65 -23.40 37.41 -17.81
CA PRO A 65 -23.24 37.08 -16.40
C PRO A 65 -24.56 36.68 -15.72
N ALA A 66 -24.46 35.82 -14.70
CA ALA A 66 -25.59 35.38 -13.88
C ALA A 66 -26.09 36.47 -12.91
N PRO A 67 -27.39 36.48 -12.54
CA PRO A 67 -27.95 37.45 -11.61
C PRO A 67 -27.48 37.25 -10.17
N THR A 68 -27.45 38.36 -9.41
CA THR A 68 -26.94 38.46 -8.04
C THR A 68 -27.72 37.59 -7.04
N GLN A 69 -27.00 36.99 -6.08
CA GLN A 69 -27.61 36.28 -4.96
C GLN A 69 -28.37 37.25 -4.02
N ALA A 70 -29.56 36.85 -3.58
CA ALA A 70 -30.27 37.52 -2.50
C ALA A 70 -29.76 37.03 -1.13
N THR A 71 -29.66 37.92 -0.16
CA THR A 71 -29.30 37.60 1.23
C THR A 71 -30.42 36.84 1.94
N PRO A 72 -30.12 35.78 2.72
CA PRO A 72 -31.11 35.16 3.59
C PRO A 72 -31.50 36.10 4.74
N SER A 73 -32.77 36.10 5.12
CA SER A 73 -33.30 36.77 6.31
C SER A 73 -33.28 35.83 7.52
N ASP A 74 -33.14 36.40 8.73
CA ASP A 74 -33.15 35.65 9.98
C ASP A 74 -34.48 34.89 10.23
N PRO A 75 -34.44 33.71 10.91
CA PRO A 75 -35.64 32.94 11.21
C PRO A 75 -36.37 33.43 12.48
N GLU A 76 -37.70 33.47 12.43
CA GLU A 76 -38.56 33.67 13.60
C GLU A 76 -38.62 32.43 14.52
N PRO A 77 -38.92 32.60 15.83
CA PRO A 77 -38.79 31.52 16.82
C PRO A 77 -39.93 30.50 16.77
N VAL A 78 -39.57 29.24 17.04
CA VAL A 78 -40.51 28.11 17.16
C VAL A 78 -41.00 27.97 18.62
N PRO A 79 -42.31 27.79 18.88
CA PRO A 79 -42.82 27.57 20.23
C PRO A 79 -42.59 26.13 20.73
N GLU A 80 -42.29 25.99 22.02
CA GLU A 80 -42.12 24.70 22.70
C GLU A 80 -43.47 23.99 22.93
N THR A 81 -43.46 22.65 22.92
CA THR A 81 -44.56 21.81 23.43
C THR A 81 -44.02 20.55 24.12
N ASP A 82 -44.61 20.20 25.26
CA ASP A 82 -44.12 19.17 26.19
C ASP A 82 -44.48 17.71 25.76
N PRO A 83 -43.78 16.67 26.26
CA PRO A 83 -43.81 15.34 25.67
C PRO A 83 -44.84 14.37 26.27
N ALA A 84 -45.43 13.50 25.42
CA ALA A 84 -46.13 12.31 25.88
C ALA A 84 -46.16 11.13 24.88
N ALA A 85 -45.85 9.94 25.41
CA ALA A 85 -46.35 8.61 25.04
C ALA A 85 -45.83 7.83 23.80
N ALA A 86 -45.68 6.51 24.05
CA ALA A 86 -45.77 5.35 23.14
C ALA A 86 -44.57 4.95 22.25
N GLU A 87 -43.62 4.22 22.85
CA GLU A 87 -42.78 3.26 22.13
C GLU A 87 -43.64 2.23 21.37
N ARG A 88 -43.32 1.95 20.10
CA ARG A 88 -43.90 0.84 19.33
C ARG A 88 -42.82 -0.20 19.01
N VAL A 89 -42.87 -1.34 19.68
CA VAL A 89 -41.92 -2.45 19.48
C VAL A 89 -42.30 -3.25 18.21
N PRO A 90 -41.38 -3.44 17.24
CA PRO A 90 -41.65 -4.22 16.03
C PRO A 90 -41.91 -5.72 16.28
N TRP A 91 -42.62 -6.35 15.35
CA TRP A 91 -43.39 -7.58 15.60
C TRP A 91 -42.63 -8.92 15.43
N TYR A 92 -41.41 -8.91 14.92
CA TYR A 92 -40.64 -10.12 14.54
C TYR A 92 -39.88 -10.80 15.70
N LYS A 93 -40.45 -10.89 16.91
CA LYS A 93 -39.86 -11.62 18.07
C LYS A 93 -40.74 -12.76 18.59
N ARG A 94 -41.27 -13.53 17.63
CA ARG A 94 -41.74 -14.91 17.73
C ARG A 94 -41.22 -15.61 16.46
N GLU A 95 -40.72 -16.84 16.46
CA GLU A 95 -40.76 -17.92 17.45
C GLU A 95 -39.39 -18.62 17.58
N LEU A 96 -39.16 -19.31 18.69
CA LEU A 96 -38.39 -20.57 18.72
C LEU A 96 -38.57 -21.25 20.09
N SER A 97 -39.48 -22.23 20.14
CA SER A 97 -39.77 -23.02 21.34
C SER A 97 -39.07 -24.38 21.26
N LEU A 98 -38.24 -24.72 22.24
CA LEU A 98 -37.81 -26.11 22.52
C LEU A 98 -37.12 -26.20 23.91
N GLY A 99 -37.34 -27.31 24.62
CA GLY A 99 -36.33 -27.83 25.56
C GLY A 99 -36.41 -27.47 27.05
N SER A 100 -37.40 -28.01 27.77
CA SER A 100 -37.38 -28.32 29.22
C SER A 100 -37.36 -27.17 30.26
N GLY A 101 -38.14 -27.35 31.34
CA GLY A 101 -38.26 -26.38 32.44
C GLY A 101 -38.95 -26.94 33.68
N GLY A 102 -38.31 -27.91 34.36
CA GLY A 102 -38.84 -28.50 35.60
C GLY A 102 -38.74 -27.55 36.80
N ALA A 103 -39.85 -26.95 37.21
CA ALA A 103 -39.86 -25.92 38.25
C ALA A 103 -39.83 -26.46 39.70
N ARG A 104 -39.14 -25.75 40.61
CA ARG A 104 -39.43 -25.74 42.05
C ARG A 104 -39.26 -24.33 42.63
N LYS A 105 -40.13 -23.97 43.59
CA LYS A 105 -40.31 -22.60 44.12
C LYS A 105 -39.35 -22.25 45.28
N PRO A 106 -39.14 -20.95 45.58
CA PRO A 106 -38.10 -20.47 46.50
C PRO A 106 -38.50 -20.48 47.98
N LYS A 107 -37.53 -20.18 48.86
CA LYS A 107 -37.77 -19.69 50.22
C LYS A 107 -37.02 -18.36 50.44
N ALA A 108 -37.62 -17.46 51.22
CA ALA A 108 -37.10 -16.11 51.46
C ALA A 108 -36.65 -15.92 52.92
N LYS A 109 -35.85 -14.88 53.17
CA LYS A 109 -35.95 -14.01 54.35
C LYS A 109 -35.35 -12.61 54.07
N LYS A 110 -35.67 -11.64 54.92
CA LYS A 110 -35.53 -10.17 54.70
C LYS A 110 -34.48 -9.52 55.66
N PRO A 111 -34.18 -8.21 55.54
CA PRO A 111 -32.84 -7.65 55.85
C PRO A 111 -32.74 -6.83 57.16
N LYS A 112 -31.52 -6.31 57.42
CA LYS A 112 -31.15 -5.15 58.29
C LYS A 112 -29.78 -4.60 57.80
N VAL A 113 -29.27 -3.42 58.19
CA VAL A 113 -29.77 -2.02 58.20
C VAL A 113 -28.59 -1.10 58.63
N GLU A 114 -28.32 -0.04 57.86
CA GLU A 114 -27.63 1.25 58.15
C GLU A 114 -26.41 1.42 59.12
N LYS A 115 -25.29 1.99 58.56
CA LYS A 115 -24.60 3.30 58.86
C LYS A 115 -24.36 3.80 60.33
N PRO A 116 -23.52 4.84 60.58
CA PRO A 116 -22.21 5.29 60.00
C PRO A 116 -21.19 5.82 61.08
N LYS A 117 -20.11 6.53 60.66
CA LYS A 117 -19.20 7.43 61.46
C LYS A 117 -18.22 6.75 62.47
N ALA A 118 -17.11 7.36 62.95
CA ALA A 118 -16.25 8.46 62.45
C ALA A 118 -14.88 8.53 63.21
N GLU A 119 -13.96 9.34 62.67
CA GLU A 119 -12.55 9.67 63.05
C GLU A 119 -12.27 10.23 64.48
N LYS A 120 -11.05 9.99 65.01
CA LYS A 120 -10.25 10.76 66.02
C LYS A 120 -8.93 10.03 66.40
N THR A 121 -7.78 10.60 66.83
CA THR A 121 -7.16 11.96 66.77
C THR A 121 -5.70 11.94 67.31
N LYS A 122 -4.81 12.82 66.77
CA LYS A 122 -3.66 13.53 67.45
C LYS A 122 -2.50 12.71 68.12
N ALA A 123 -1.30 13.26 68.38
CA ALA A 123 -0.49 14.37 67.80
C ALA A 123 0.95 14.45 68.43
N GLU A 124 1.82 15.29 67.84
CA GLU A 124 2.83 16.21 68.47
C GLU A 124 4.27 16.23 67.88
N LYS A 125 5.04 17.31 68.18
CA LYS A 125 6.33 17.73 67.57
C LYS A 125 7.23 18.50 68.57
N PRO A 126 8.56 18.60 68.31
CA PRO A 126 9.33 19.84 68.62
C PRO A 126 9.82 20.71 67.41
N VAL A 127 11.07 21.19 67.44
CA VAL A 127 11.60 22.52 67.00
C VAL A 127 13.16 22.42 66.93
N LYS A 128 14.02 23.12 66.14
CA LYS A 128 14.06 24.11 65.01
C LYS A 128 15.43 23.92 64.27
N GLN A 129 15.62 24.16 62.95
CA GLN A 129 15.93 25.41 62.20
C GLN A 129 17.17 26.24 62.65
N PRO A 130 17.88 26.96 61.74
CA PRO A 130 17.54 27.40 60.35
C PRO A 130 18.57 26.89 59.28
N LYS A 131 18.95 27.47 58.11
CA LYS A 131 18.68 28.75 57.39
C LYS A 131 19.00 28.67 55.86
N GLN A 132 18.22 29.35 55.01
CA GLN A 132 18.48 29.87 53.62
C GLN A 132 19.26 29.07 52.53
N LYS A 133 18.60 28.85 51.37
CA LYS A 133 18.91 29.53 50.07
C LYS A 133 17.79 29.34 49.00
N LYS A 134 17.91 30.03 47.86
CA LYS A 134 16.91 30.18 46.77
C LYS A 134 17.13 29.17 45.59
N PRO A 135 16.25 29.08 44.56
CA PRO A 135 15.99 27.82 43.84
C PRO A 135 16.92 27.50 42.65
N LYS A 136 16.76 26.26 42.15
CA LYS A 136 17.03 25.80 40.77
C LYS A 136 15.68 25.29 40.19
N GLY A 137 15.40 25.31 38.90
CA GLY A 137 16.29 25.51 37.73
C GLY A 137 16.26 24.25 36.87
N GLU A 138 15.91 24.39 35.59
CA GLU A 138 15.50 23.29 34.69
C GLU A 138 16.56 22.20 34.48
N GLN A 139 16.11 20.97 34.22
CA GLN A 139 16.96 19.89 33.74
C GLN A 139 16.92 19.83 32.20
N VAL A 140 18.07 20.05 31.57
CA VAL A 140 18.24 19.93 30.11
C VAL A 140 18.74 18.51 29.77
N PRO A 141 18.20 17.83 28.74
CA PRO A 141 18.64 16.48 28.36
C PRO A 141 20.09 16.36 27.86
N PHE A 142 20.56 15.11 27.85
CA PHE A 142 21.96 14.67 27.81
C PHE A 142 22.81 15.04 26.57
N TYR A 143 22.23 15.49 25.45
CA TYR A 143 22.92 15.59 24.16
C TYR A 143 23.76 16.86 23.95
N LYS A 144 24.66 17.20 24.90
CA LYS A 144 25.66 18.28 24.75
C LYS A 144 27.01 17.97 25.42
N ARG A 145 27.90 17.31 24.66
CA ARG A 145 29.37 17.33 24.78
C ARG A 145 29.94 17.18 23.37
N GLU A 146 30.28 18.30 22.73
CA GLU A 146 31.60 18.97 22.81
C GLU A 146 32.60 18.43 21.78
N LEU A 147 32.70 19.14 20.66
CA LEU A 147 33.93 19.24 19.86
C LEU A 147 34.83 20.29 20.50
N SER A 148 36.12 19.98 20.70
CA SER A 148 37.12 20.97 21.08
C SER A 148 38.51 20.62 20.51
N PHE A 149 39.14 21.57 19.81
CA PHE A 149 40.53 21.47 19.33
C PHE A 149 41.50 22.07 20.36
N GLY A 150 42.63 21.40 20.68
CA GLY A 150 43.44 21.77 21.87
C GLY A 150 44.90 21.32 21.96
N ARG A 151 45.66 21.34 20.85
CA ARG A 151 47.13 21.52 20.72
C ARG A 151 48.06 21.31 21.97
N GLY A 152 48.95 20.31 21.96
CA GLY A 152 50.28 20.39 22.61
C GLY A 152 50.86 19.12 23.28
N GLY A 153 52.12 18.76 22.97
CA GLY A 153 52.90 17.71 23.67
C GLY A 153 53.73 16.77 22.78
N LYS A 154 54.98 16.46 23.17
CA LYS A 154 56.00 15.64 22.44
C LYS A 154 56.85 14.84 23.48
N PRO A 155 57.79 13.93 23.11
CA PRO A 155 57.83 12.95 22.00
C PRO A 155 58.42 11.56 22.41
N ARG A 156 58.26 10.51 21.56
CA ARG A 156 59.12 9.31 21.33
C ARG A 156 58.28 8.16 20.73
N ALA A 157 58.78 7.23 19.91
CA ALA A 157 60.02 7.13 19.12
C ALA A 157 59.73 6.24 17.88
N ALA A 158 60.51 6.35 16.80
CA ALA A 158 60.20 5.71 15.53
C ALA A 158 60.59 4.21 15.44
N LYS A 159 59.81 3.44 14.69
CA LYS A 159 60.25 2.23 13.97
C LYS A 159 59.63 2.23 12.56
N THR A 160 60.39 1.74 11.59
CA THR A 160 60.09 1.77 10.14
C THR A 160 59.04 0.73 9.72
N PRO A 161 58.41 0.89 8.53
CA PRO A 161 57.17 0.19 8.21
C PRO A 161 57.37 -1.29 7.85
N LYS A 162 56.33 -2.10 8.11
CA LYS A 162 56.13 -3.42 7.49
C LYS A 162 54.89 -3.35 6.59
N ALA A 163 55.00 -3.88 5.38
CA ALA A 163 53.89 -3.94 4.45
C ALA A 163 52.73 -4.77 5.03
N LEU A 164 51.54 -4.16 5.10
CA LEU A 164 50.30 -4.85 5.42
C LEU A 164 49.55 -5.11 4.12
N GLY A 165 49.64 -6.36 3.63
CA GLY A 165 48.97 -6.79 2.40
C GLY A 165 47.47 -6.55 2.45
N GLY A 166 46.88 -6.24 1.30
CA GLY A 166 45.48 -5.85 1.17
C GLY A 166 44.53 -6.91 1.71
N LYS A 167 43.94 -6.64 2.88
CA LYS A 167 42.77 -7.39 3.37
C LYS A 167 41.55 -6.96 2.56
N SER A 168 41.38 -7.57 1.40
CA SER A 168 40.14 -7.50 0.62
C SER A 168 38.97 -7.82 1.56
N GLN A 169 38.13 -6.83 1.84
CA GLN A 169 36.98 -7.00 2.72
C GLN A 169 35.90 -7.74 1.93
N LYS A 170 35.71 -9.01 2.26
CA LYS A 170 34.65 -9.86 1.69
C LYS A 170 33.32 -9.10 1.68
N GLY A 171 32.71 -9.00 0.50
CA GLY A 171 31.35 -8.49 0.36
C GLY A 171 30.38 -9.24 1.28
N SER A 172 29.33 -8.55 1.73
CA SER A 172 28.31 -9.15 2.59
C SER A 172 27.63 -10.32 1.88
N ALA A 173 27.67 -11.50 2.49
CA ALA A 173 27.02 -12.70 1.96
C ALA A 173 25.50 -12.47 1.79
N PRO A 174 24.88 -12.97 0.71
CA PRO A 174 23.47 -12.72 0.43
C PRO A 174 22.55 -13.32 1.50
N SER A 175 21.45 -12.62 1.78
CA SER A 175 20.37 -13.18 2.59
C SER A 175 19.81 -14.44 1.94
N LYS A 176 19.56 -15.49 2.73
CA LYS A 176 18.95 -16.72 2.21
C LYS A 176 17.50 -16.46 1.80
N ARG A 177 17.24 -16.42 0.48
CA ARG A 177 15.90 -16.22 -0.13
C ARG A 177 14.84 -17.01 0.64
N VAL A 178 13.83 -16.31 1.16
CA VAL A 178 12.93 -16.90 2.17
C VAL A 178 11.90 -17.76 1.46
N LYS A 179 12.16 -19.08 1.39
CA LYS A 179 11.33 -20.04 0.64
C LYS A 179 9.83 -19.99 0.95
N ARG A 180 9.39 -19.43 2.09
CA ARG A 180 7.96 -19.24 2.42
C ARG A 180 7.72 -17.89 3.05
N VAL A 181 7.16 -16.96 2.28
CA VAL A 181 6.79 -15.61 2.72
C VAL A 181 5.29 -15.57 3.03
N THR A 182 4.89 -14.79 4.02
CA THR A 182 3.49 -14.42 4.27
C THR A 182 3.35 -12.93 4.01
N GLY A 183 2.79 -12.58 2.85
CA GLY A 183 2.43 -11.21 2.55
C GLY A 183 1.26 -10.78 3.43
N LEU A 184 1.37 -9.59 4.02
CA LEU A 184 0.39 -8.98 4.91
C LEU A 184 0.01 -7.60 4.37
N LYS A 185 -1.26 -7.42 4.01
CA LYS A 185 -1.88 -6.15 3.66
C LYS A 185 -2.77 -5.68 4.80
N ILE A 186 -2.70 -4.38 5.08
CA ILE A 186 -3.53 -3.68 6.07
C ILE A 186 -4.26 -2.54 5.33
N GLY A 187 -5.58 -2.67 5.20
CA GLY A 187 -6.47 -1.63 4.63
C GLY A 187 -7.44 -1.11 5.68
N GLY A 188 -8.13 0.01 5.40
CA GLY A 188 -9.00 0.68 6.38
C GLY A 188 -10.21 -0.13 6.89
N SER A 189 -10.54 -1.26 6.26
CA SER A 189 -11.66 -2.14 6.65
C SER A 189 -11.34 -3.64 6.69
N GLN A 190 -10.12 -4.07 6.32
CA GLN A 190 -9.75 -5.49 6.37
C GLN A 190 -8.25 -5.72 6.55
N LEU A 191 -7.94 -6.78 7.30
CA LEU A 191 -6.65 -7.45 7.31
C LEU A 191 -6.68 -8.55 6.24
N ALA A 192 -5.64 -8.62 5.41
CA ALA A 192 -5.51 -9.64 4.37
C ALA A 192 -4.09 -10.24 4.40
N ALA A 193 -4.00 -11.57 4.37
CA ALA A 193 -2.72 -12.27 4.30
C ALA A 193 -2.75 -13.43 3.30
N ALA A 194 -1.64 -13.60 2.60
CA ALA A 194 -1.42 -14.71 1.68
C ALA A 194 -0.03 -15.30 1.94
N ARG A 195 0.04 -16.63 2.01
CA ARG A 195 1.28 -17.37 2.25
C ARG A 195 1.69 -18.09 0.99
N VAL A 196 2.82 -17.67 0.45
CA VAL A 196 3.37 -18.17 -0.81
C VAL A 196 4.64 -18.97 -0.53
N HIS A 197 4.86 -20.04 -1.30
CA HIS A 197 6.05 -20.87 -1.29
C HIS A 197 6.83 -20.65 -2.58
N ASN A 198 7.96 -19.96 -2.49
CA ASN A 198 8.80 -19.62 -3.63
C ASN A 198 9.86 -20.73 -3.81
N ASN A 199 9.65 -21.59 -4.81
CA ASN A 199 10.53 -22.71 -5.12
C ASN A 199 10.51 -23.03 -6.63
N GLY A 200 11.03 -22.09 -7.42
CA GLY A 200 10.84 -22.06 -8.87
C GLY A 200 9.59 -21.26 -9.20
N VAL A 201 8.45 -21.95 -9.39
CA VAL A 201 7.15 -21.28 -9.51
C VAL A 201 6.57 -20.97 -8.12
N PRO A 202 5.99 -19.79 -7.86
CA PRO A 202 5.28 -19.49 -6.63
C PRO A 202 4.06 -20.41 -6.42
N GLU A 203 3.94 -21.05 -5.26
CA GLU A 203 2.73 -21.78 -4.84
C GLU A 203 2.00 -21.01 -3.74
N LEU A 204 0.72 -20.68 -3.94
CA LEU A 204 -0.14 -20.08 -2.93
C LEU A 204 -0.68 -21.17 -1.99
N VAL A 205 -0.12 -21.25 -0.77
CA VAL A 205 -0.35 -22.35 0.19
C VAL A 205 -1.53 -22.06 1.12
N GLN A 206 -1.77 -20.78 1.44
CA GLN A 206 -2.82 -20.37 2.37
C GLN A 206 -3.21 -18.91 2.12
N VAL A 207 -4.49 -18.59 2.28
CA VAL A 207 -5.02 -17.21 2.35
C VAL A 207 -5.81 -17.02 3.64
N ALA A 208 -5.92 -15.77 4.09
CA ALA A 208 -6.71 -15.37 5.25
C ALA A 208 -7.18 -13.93 5.09
N ARG A 209 -8.43 -13.64 5.46
CA ARG A 209 -9.01 -12.29 5.50
C ARG A 209 -9.90 -12.16 6.71
N GLU A 210 -9.89 -10.99 7.32
CA GLU A 210 -10.75 -10.64 8.45
C GLU A 210 -11.05 -9.14 8.41
N ALA A 211 -12.22 -8.72 8.88
CA ALA A 211 -12.56 -7.30 9.00
C ALA A 211 -11.59 -6.60 9.98
N LEU A 212 -11.38 -5.30 9.75
CA LEU A 212 -10.71 -4.40 10.69
C LEU A 212 -11.71 -3.33 11.13
N ASP A 213 -11.73 -3.01 12.42
CA ASP A 213 -12.66 -2.02 12.97
C ASP A 213 -12.43 -0.63 12.34
N PRO A 214 -13.50 0.09 11.94
CA PRO A 214 -13.37 1.41 11.35
C PRO A 214 -12.58 2.38 12.22
N GLY A 215 -11.72 3.20 11.60
CA GLY A 215 -10.93 4.22 12.28
C GLY A 215 -9.55 3.75 12.76
N VAL A 216 -9.26 2.45 12.85
CA VAL A 216 -7.93 1.93 13.24
C VAL A 216 -6.86 2.36 12.22
N VAL A 217 -7.19 2.25 10.92
CA VAL A 217 -6.40 2.78 9.80
C VAL A 217 -7.31 3.65 8.93
N VAL A 218 -6.86 4.85 8.56
CA VAL A 218 -7.64 5.82 7.77
C VAL A 218 -6.72 6.51 6.77
N GLY A 219 -7.02 6.41 5.47
CA GLY A 219 -6.16 6.97 4.41
C GLY A 219 -4.77 6.32 4.38
N GLY A 220 -4.68 5.06 4.80
CA GLY A 220 -3.41 4.36 5.03
C GLY A 220 -2.56 4.86 6.20
N GLU A 221 -2.98 5.89 6.95
CA GLU A 221 -2.34 6.25 8.22
C GLU A 221 -2.87 5.40 9.37
N LEU A 222 -1.96 4.87 10.19
CA LEU A 222 -2.28 4.14 11.41
C LEU A 222 -2.64 5.11 12.54
N ARG A 223 -3.92 5.11 12.93
CA ARG A 223 -4.48 5.96 14.00
C ARG A 223 -4.38 5.30 15.36
N ASP A 224 -4.71 4.00 15.46
CA ASP A 224 -4.60 3.22 16.70
C ASP A 224 -3.66 2.00 16.53
N PRO A 225 -2.38 2.12 16.93
CA PRO A 225 -1.42 1.02 16.89
C PRO A 225 -1.73 -0.14 17.85
N ASP A 226 -2.48 0.08 18.92
CA ASP A 226 -2.77 -0.94 19.94
C ASP A 226 -4.01 -1.76 19.59
N ALA A 227 -5.06 -1.14 19.05
CA ALA A 227 -6.17 -1.84 18.40
C ALA A 227 -5.66 -2.68 17.21
N LEU A 228 -4.79 -2.13 16.36
CA LEU A 228 -4.18 -2.89 15.26
C LEU A 228 -3.34 -4.06 15.79
N ALA A 229 -2.55 -3.86 16.85
CA ALA A 229 -1.77 -4.95 17.45
C ALA A 229 -2.67 -6.07 18.01
N ALA A 230 -3.78 -5.72 18.64
CA ALA A 230 -4.77 -6.68 19.13
C ALA A 230 -5.44 -7.44 17.97
N ALA A 231 -5.88 -6.73 16.92
CA ALA A 231 -6.49 -7.30 15.72
C ALA A 231 -5.52 -8.27 15.00
N LEU A 232 -4.28 -7.84 14.71
CA LEU A 232 -3.23 -8.68 14.12
C LEU A 232 -2.93 -9.92 14.98
N LYS A 233 -2.83 -9.76 16.31
CA LYS A 233 -2.57 -10.87 17.24
C LYS A 233 -3.71 -11.90 17.22
N GLY A 234 -4.96 -11.45 17.12
CA GLY A 234 -6.15 -12.26 16.93
C GLY A 234 -6.16 -12.98 15.57
N PHE A 235 -6.02 -12.24 14.49
CA PHE A 235 -5.99 -12.72 13.10
C PHE A 235 -4.94 -13.82 12.88
N PHE A 236 -3.69 -13.58 13.27
CA PHE A 236 -2.61 -14.59 13.19
C PHE A 236 -2.83 -15.79 14.13
N LYS A 237 -3.64 -15.67 15.19
CA LYS A 237 -4.03 -16.80 16.05
C LYS A 237 -5.17 -17.62 15.41
N ARG A 238 -6.23 -16.97 14.95
CA ARG A 238 -7.42 -17.59 14.31
C ARG A 238 -7.03 -18.38 13.07
N HIS A 239 -6.34 -17.73 12.13
CA HIS A 239 -5.93 -18.35 10.86
C HIS A 239 -4.63 -19.14 10.95
N LYS A 240 -4.03 -19.31 12.15
CA LYS A 240 -2.79 -20.08 12.39
C LYS A 240 -1.61 -19.64 11.50
N LEU A 241 -1.55 -18.36 11.14
CA LEU A 241 -0.52 -17.78 10.28
C LEU A 241 0.87 -17.78 10.98
N PRO A 242 1.97 -18.00 10.25
CA PRO A 242 3.31 -17.96 10.83
C PRO A 242 3.68 -16.52 11.20
N ARG A 243 4.17 -16.32 12.44
CA ARG A 243 4.65 -15.00 12.93
C ARG A 243 6.11 -14.69 12.54
N GLN A 244 6.62 -15.34 11.50
CA GLN A 244 7.97 -15.18 10.96
C GLN A 244 7.91 -15.35 9.43
N GLY A 245 8.80 -14.68 8.70
CA GLY A 245 8.71 -14.64 7.23
C GLY A 245 7.57 -13.75 6.74
N VAL A 246 7.16 -12.73 7.52
CA VAL A 246 6.05 -11.84 7.16
C VAL A 246 6.59 -10.62 6.42
N ARG A 247 6.02 -10.30 5.25
CA ARG A 247 6.31 -9.07 4.51
C ARG A 247 5.10 -8.15 4.55
N LEU A 248 5.28 -6.91 5.00
CA LEU A 248 4.21 -5.94 5.17
C LEU A 248 4.12 -5.00 3.95
N GLY A 249 2.94 -4.89 3.34
CA GLY A 249 2.68 -3.90 2.30
C GLY A 249 2.16 -2.59 2.87
N ILE A 250 2.74 -1.47 2.45
CA ILE A 250 2.29 -0.11 2.77
C ILE A 250 1.98 0.66 1.48
N ALA A 251 0.92 1.46 1.50
CA ALA A 251 0.62 2.46 0.49
C ALA A 251 0.04 3.70 1.16
N ASN A 252 0.64 4.85 0.90
CA ASN A 252 0.27 6.16 1.44
C ASN A 252 0.90 7.24 0.54
N ASN A 253 0.27 8.41 0.42
CA ASN A 253 0.84 9.56 -0.30
C ASN A 253 2.16 10.08 0.34
N ARG A 254 2.42 9.71 1.61
CA ARG A 254 3.68 9.93 2.34
C ARG A 254 4.78 8.91 1.97
N ILE A 255 4.74 8.38 0.75
CA ILE A 255 5.79 7.56 0.14
C ILE A 255 6.01 8.02 -1.31
N GLY A 256 7.24 8.42 -1.64
CA GLY A 256 7.67 8.76 -2.99
C GLY A 256 8.45 7.62 -3.65
N VAL A 257 8.22 7.44 -4.95
CA VAL A 257 9.07 6.63 -5.84
C VAL A 257 9.59 7.53 -6.96
N ARG A 258 10.88 7.43 -7.28
CA ARG A 258 11.54 8.19 -8.35
C ARG A 258 12.52 7.31 -9.10
N ILE A 259 12.72 7.61 -10.37
CA ILE A 259 13.82 7.06 -11.17
C ILE A 259 14.70 8.23 -11.61
N PHE A 260 16.01 8.06 -11.56
CA PHE A 260 17.00 8.99 -12.12
C PHE A 260 18.29 8.26 -12.48
N ASP A 261 19.02 8.82 -13.44
CA ASP A 261 20.28 8.25 -13.91
C ASP A 261 21.49 8.93 -13.21
N ILE A 262 22.51 8.15 -12.83
CA ILE A 262 23.77 8.63 -12.27
C ILE A 262 24.93 8.11 -13.13
N GLY A 263 25.65 9.02 -13.79
CA GLY A 263 26.86 8.73 -14.56
C GLY A 263 28.16 8.92 -13.76
N GLY A 264 29.20 8.19 -14.14
CA GLY A 264 30.60 8.47 -13.76
C GLY A 264 31.00 8.15 -12.32
N ILE A 265 30.34 7.19 -11.66
CA ILE A 265 30.63 6.82 -10.25
C ILE A 265 30.69 5.30 -10.08
N ASP A 266 31.90 4.74 -10.06
CA ASP A 266 32.14 3.29 -9.94
C ASP A 266 32.13 2.77 -8.49
N ASP A 267 32.58 3.57 -7.52
CA ASP A 267 32.59 3.14 -6.12
C ASP A 267 31.18 3.17 -5.52
N VAL A 268 30.77 2.03 -4.96
CA VAL A 268 29.42 1.83 -4.39
C VAL A 268 29.11 2.80 -3.24
N LYS A 269 30.11 3.30 -2.49
CA LYS A 269 29.87 4.27 -1.41
C LYS A 269 29.74 5.69 -1.94
N GLN A 270 30.51 6.05 -2.97
CA GLN A 270 30.30 7.28 -3.72
C GLN A 270 28.90 7.28 -4.36
N LEU A 271 28.46 6.16 -4.94
CA LEU A 271 27.11 5.99 -5.46
C LEU A 271 26.05 6.12 -4.35
N GLU A 272 26.21 5.46 -3.20
CA GLU A 272 25.30 5.59 -2.05
C GLU A 272 25.18 7.06 -1.56
N ASN A 273 26.28 7.81 -1.58
CA ASN A 273 26.29 9.23 -1.24
C ASN A 273 25.63 10.10 -2.31
N ALA A 274 25.86 9.83 -3.60
CA ALA A 274 25.21 10.53 -4.71
C ALA A 274 23.69 10.29 -4.72
N VAL A 275 23.25 9.05 -4.46
CA VAL A 275 21.84 8.71 -4.29
C VAL A 275 21.22 9.42 -3.08
N ARG A 276 21.92 9.53 -1.94
CA ARG A 276 21.45 10.35 -0.80
C ARG A 276 21.34 11.82 -1.14
N PHE A 277 22.27 12.37 -1.93
CA PHE A 277 22.22 13.76 -2.37
C PHE A 277 21.01 14.00 -3.28
N ARG A 278 20.81 13.16 -4.31
CA ARG A 278 19.61 13.20 -5.17
C ARG A 278 18.30 13.04 -4.39
N ALA A 279 18.29 12.19 -3.36
CA ALA A 279 17.15 12.06 -2.47
C ALA A 279 16.87 13.37 -1.71
N HIS A 280 17.89 14.01 -1.15
CA HIS A 280 17.75 15.30 -0.47
C HIS A 280 17.24 16.42 -1.41
N GLU A 281 17.67 16.45 -2.68
CA GLU A 281 17.14 17.39 -3.69
C GLU A 281 15.66 17.16 -4.00
N ALA A 282 15.19 15.91 -3.93
CA ALA A 282 13.85 15.50 -4.35
C ALA A 282 12.80 15.41 -3.21
N LEU A 283 13.19 15.65 -1.95
CA LEU A 283 12.33 15.39 -0.79
C LEU A 283 11.67 16.65 -0.20
N PRO A 284 10.37 16.59 0.16
CA PRO A 284 9.69 17.66 0.88
C PRO A 284 9.93 17.62 2.41
N ILE A 285 10.91 16.84 2.89
CA ILE A 285 11.18 16.59 4.32
C ILE A 285 12.69 16.43 4.62
N PRO A 286 13.10 16.62 5.89
CA PRO A 286 14.45 16.29 6.35
C PRO A 286 14.82 14.82 6.09
N ILE A 287 16.07 14.58 5.74
CA ILE A 287 16.58 13.23 5.40
C ILE A 287 16.65 12.30 6.63
N GLU A 288 16.69 12.86 7.83
CA GLU A 288 16.64 12.16 9.12
C GLU A 288 15.23 11.57 9.41
N GLU A 289 14.20 12.32 9.03
CA GLU A 289 12.78 11.91 9.13
C GLU A 289 12.38 10.97 7.97
N ALA A 290 13.23 10.83 6.96
CA ALA A 290 13.05 9.92 5.85
C ALA A 290 13.59 8.51 6.14
N VAL A 291 13.00 7.53 5.47
CA VAL A 291 13.49 6.16 5.31
C VAL A 291 13.71 5.96 3.83
N ILE A 292 14.97 5.85 3.42
CA ILE A 292 15.41 5.76 2.02
C ILE A 292 15.95 4.35 1.75
N ASP A 293 15.53 3.74 0.64
CA ASP A 293 16.24 2.63 0.00
C ASP A 293 16.26 2.81 -1.52
N TRP A 294 17.16 2.10 -2.18
CA TRP A 294 17.38 2.25 -3.61
C TRP A 294 17.86 0.96 -4.28
N HIS A 295 17.60 0.85 -5.59
CA HIS A 295 17.99 -0.29 -6.41
C HIS A 295 18.51 0.19 -7.78
N ILE A 296 19.56 -0.46 -8.30
CA ILE A 296 20.00 -0.24 -9.68
C ILE A 296 19.02 -1.00 -10.60
N LEU A 297 18.38 -0.30 -11.54
CA LEU A 297 17.46 -0.89 -12.50
C LEU A 297 18.20 -1.40 -13.74
N SER A 298 19.13 -0.60 -14.24
CA SER A 298 20.03 -0.93 -15.35
C SER A 298 21.37 -0.20 -15.19
N GLU A 299 22.37 -0.74 -15.87
CA GLU A 299 23.69 -0.14 -16.02
C GLU A 299 24.00 -0.12 -17.51
N SER A 300 24.39 1.04 -18.03
CA SER A 300 24.78 1.25 -19.42
C SER A 300 26.13 1.96 -19.46
N GLN A 301 26.93 1.65 -20.48
CA GLN A 301 28.21 2.31 -20.72
C GLN A 301 28.08 3.19 -21.97
N ASP A 302 28.60 4.42 -21.91
CA ASP A 302 28.71 5.30 -23.07
C ASP A 302 29.97 4.98 -23.92
N ASP A 303 30.06 5.59 -25.11
CA ASP A 303 31.13 5.33 -26.08
C ASP A 303 32.54 5.72 -25.57
N ASP A 304 32.62 6.63 -24.58
CA ASP A 304 33.87 7.03 -23.90
C ASP A 304 34.22 6.10 -22.72
N GLY A 305 33.39 5.08 -22.45
CA GLY A 305 33.56 4.11 -21.37
C GLY A 305 32.95 4.54 -20.03
N GLY A 306 32.22 5.65 -19.98
CA GLY A 306 31.55 6.14 -18.78
C GLY A 306 30.35 5.27 -18.38
N ILE A 307 30.33 4.83 -17.12
CA ILE A 307 29.24 4.01 -16.59
C ILE A 307 28.11 4.90 -16.08
N THR A 308 26.90 4.69 -16.60
CA THR A 308 25.65 5.30 -16.18
C THR A 308 24.72 4.26 -15.59
N ARG A 309 24.19 4.54 -14.39
CA ARG A 309 23.29 3.65 -13.63
C ARG A 309 21.93 4.30 -13.47
N ARG A 310 20.87 3.62 -13.94
CA ARG A 310 19.48 4.00 -13.70
C ARG A 310 19.07 3.54 -12.31
N ILE A 311 18.77 4.47 -11.41
CA ILE A 311 18.48 4.19 -9.99
C ILE A 311 16.98 4.37 -9.72
N LEU A 312 16.34 3.34 -9.17
CA LEU A 312 15.06 3.45 -8.48
C LEU A 312 15.32 3.90 -7.04
N LEU A 313 14.76 5.05 -6.67
CA LEU A 313 14.74 5.57 -5.31
C LEU A 313 13.34 5.41 -4.71
N VAL A 314 13.26 4.82 -3.51
CA VAL A 314 12.03 4.79 -2.70
C VAL A 314 12.28 5.54 -1.40
N VAL A 315 11.37 6.45 -1.05
CA VAL A 315 11.43 7.18 0.22
C VAL A 315 10.08 7.21 0.92
N ALA A 316 10.07 6.84 2.20
CA ALA A 316 8.90 6.90 3.08
C ALA A 316 9.19 7.79 4.31
N TYR A 317 8.14 8.38 4.90
CA TYR A 317 8.28 9.03 6.21
C TYR A 317 8.50 7.97 7.31
N ARG A 318 9.42 8.24 8.24
CA ARG A 318 9.81 7.34 9.32
C ARG A 318 8.68 7.04 10.31
N ASP A 319 7.94 8.07 10.75
CA ASP A 319 6.85 7.92 11.72
C ASP A 319 5.70 7.05 11.19
N LEU A 320 5.45 7.07 9.88
CA LEU A 320 4.47 6.19 9.23
C LEU A 320 4.88 4.73 9.39
N LEU A 321 6.12 4.39 9.04
CA LEU A 321 6.61 3.00 9.09
C LEU A 321 6.76 2.50 10.52
N ASP A 322 7.33 3.30 11.42
CA ASP A 322 7.60 2.91 12.80
C ASP A 322 6.31 2.54 13.55
N ARG A 323 5.20 3.26 13.35
CA ARG A 323 3.88 2.90 13.93
C ARG A 323 3.43 1.50 13.53
N TYR A 324 3.52 1.17 12.23
CA TYR A 324 3.12 -0.16 11.72
C TYR A 324 4.07 -1.26 12.20
N VAL A 325 5.37 -0.97 12.29
CA VAL A 325 6.39 -1.87 12.84
C VAL A 325 6.12 -2.17 14.32
N GLU A 326 5.80 -1.16 15.14
CA GLU A 326 5.46 -1.36 16.55
C GLU A 326 4.15 -2.14 16.74
N ALA A 327 3.12 -1.88 15.93
CA ALA A 327 1.90 -2.69 15.95
C ALA A 327 2.17 -4.17 15.62
N CYS A 328 3.05 -4.44 14.64
CA CYS A 328 3.49 -5.80 14.32
C CYS A 328 4.30 -6.44 15.46
N LYS A 329 5.26 -5.71 16.05
CA LYS A 329 6.04 -6.16 17.23
C LYS A 329 5.13 -6.52 18.40
N LYS A 330 4.17 -5.65 18.76
CA LYS A 330 3.15 -5.88 19.81
C LYS A 330 2.25 -7.09 19.52
N ALA A 331 1.95 -7.37 18.24
CA ALA A 331 1.24 -8.58 17.82
C ALA A 331 2.10 -9.87 17.85
N GLY A 332 3.40 -9.74 18.13
CA GLY A 332 4.39 -10.83 18.13
C GLY A 332 4.86 -11.23 16.73
N ILE A 333 4.63 -10.39 15.71
CA ILE A 333 4.97 -10.66 14.30
C ILE A 333 6.40 -10.19 14.03
N LYS A 334 7.25 -11.11 13.57
CA LYS A 334 8.58 -10.80 13.04
C LYS A 334 8.48 -10.57 11.53
N LEU A 335 8.53 -9.30 11.14
CA LEU A 335 8.68 -8.90 9.74
C LEU A 335 10.05 -9.36 9.22
N ILE A 336 10.10 -9.79 7.96
CA ILE A 336 11.33 -9.89 7.16
C ILE A 336 11.51 -8.67 6.25
N GLY A 337 10.45 -7.90 6.03
CA GLY A 337 10.57 -6.59 5.42
C GLY A 337 9.27 -5.83 5.23
N ILE A 338 9.43 -4.59 4.77
CA ILE A 338 8.35 -3.68 4.33
C ILE A 338 8.51 -3.46 2.83
N ASP A 339 7.40 -3.31 2.12
CA ASP A 339 7.32 -3.30 0.66
C ASP A 339 6.12 -2.43 0.22
N LEU A 340 6.10 -1.99 -1.04
CA LEU A 340 5.03 -1.13 -1.55
C LEU A 340 3.88 -1.96 -2.12
N GLU A 341 2.64 -1.56 -1.81
CA GLU A 341 1.48 -2.27 -2.37
C GLU A 341 1.46 -2.23 -3.91
N ALA A 342 2.03 -1.19 -4.54
CA ALA A 342 2.18 -1.08 -5.99
C ALA A 342 3.15 -2.13 -6.57
N PHE A 343 4.31 -2.31 -5.95
CA PHE A 343 5.29 -3.32 -6.39
C PHE A 343 4.75 -4.74 -6.16
N ALA A 344 3.97 -4.95 -5.10
CA ALA A 344 3.28 -6.21 -4.84
C ALA A 344 2.15 -6.45 -5.84
N LEU A 345 1.38 -5.41 -6.17
CA LEU A 345 0.30 -5.47 -7.15
C LEU A 345 0.80 -5.93 -8.53
N LEU A 346 1.89 -5.34 -9.01
CA LEU A 346 2.54 -5.75 -10.27
C LEU A 346 2.98 -7.23 -10.20
N ARG A 347 3.72 -7.65 -9.16
CA ARG A 347 4.13 -9.05 -8.99
C ARG A 347 2.99 -10.07 -8.93
N ALA A 348 1.77 -9.66 -8.56
CA ALA A 348 0.62 -10.57 -8.51
C ALA A 348 -0.14 -10.71 -9.84
N ILE A 349 -0.06 -9.70 -10.71
CA ILE A 349 -0.92 -9.54 -11.90
C ILE A 349 -0.12 -9.59 -13.21
N THR A 350 1.10 -9.09 -13.22
CA THR A 350 1.96 -8.94 -14.39
C THR A 350 3.07 -10.00 -14.35
N GLU A 351 3.30 -10.71 -15.46
CA GLU A 351 4.48 -11.58 -15.61
C GLU A 351 5.70 -10.69 -15.95
N PRO A 352 6.86 -10.86 -15.29
CA PRO A 352 8.03 -10.05 -15.59
C PRO A 352 8.54 -10.32 -16.98
N LEU A 353 8.81 -9.25 -17.72
CA LEU A 353 9.48 -9.32 -19.01
C LEU A 353 10.92 -9.83 -18.80
N ALA A 354 11.33 -10.83 -19.57
CA ALA A 354 12.67 -11.41 -19.48
C ALA A 354 13.76 -10.35 -19.74
N ALA A 355 14.94 -10.52 -19.13
CA ALA A 355 16.07 -9.61 -19.34
C ALA A 355 16.38 -9.44 -20.84
N GLU A 356 16.59 -10.56 -21.54
CA GLU A 356 16.91 -10.68 -22.96
C GLU A 356 15.79 -10.26 -23.94
N ALA A 357 14.61 -9.89 -23.45
CA ALA A 357 13.52 -9.47 -24.34
C ALA A 357 13.76 -8.07 -24.91
N GLY A 358 13.15 -7.77 -26.07
CA GLY A 358 13.10 -6.40 -26.58
C GLY A 358 12.33 -5.44 -25.64
N PRO A 359 12.27 -4.14 -25.97
CA PRO A 359 11.38 -3.20 -25.29
C PRO A 359 9.93 -3.68 -25.30
N ALA A 360 9.18 -3.43 -24.22
CA ALA A 360 7.75 -3.70 -24.21
C ALA A 360 7.01 -2.78 -25.19
N SER A 361 5.98 -3.31 -25.86
CA SER A 361 5.16 -2.56 -26.81
C SER A 361 4.13 -1.63 -26.16
N ALA A 362 3.82 -1.84 -24.87
CA ALA A 362 2.86 -1.06 -24.12
C ALA A 362 3.15 -1.11 -22.61
N ALA A 363 2.73 -0.09 -21.88
CA ALA A 363 2.77 -0.03 -20.43
C ALA A 363 1.72 -0.96 -19.79
N ASN A 364 2.12 -1.71 -18.76
CA ASN A 364 1.25 -2.47 -17.90
C ASN A 364 0.68 -1.55 -16.82
N VAL A 365 -0.60 -1.17 -16.91
CA VAL A 365 -1.29 -0.40 -15.87
C VAL A 365 -2.13 -1.33 -15.01
N VAL A 366 -1.90 -1.31 -13.69
CA VAL A 366 -2.64 -2.14 -12.73
C VAL A 366 -3.17 -1.30 -11.58
N VAL A 367 -4.45 -1.47 -11.24
CA VAL A 367 -5.15 -0.65 -10.25
C VAL A 367 -5.88 -1.51 -9.21
N ALA A 368 -5.42 -1.49 -7.97
CA ALA A 368 -6.08 -2.16 -6.85
C ALA A 368 -7.07 -1.21 -6.15
N VAL A 369 -8.36 -1.37 -6.44
CA VAL A 369 -9.46 -0.57 -5.88
C VAL A 369 -9.86 -1.11 -4.50
N GLY A 370 -9.40 -0.43 -3.46
CA GLY A 370 -9.65 -0.78 -2.06
C GLY A 370 -10.98 -0.22 -1.52
N HIS A 371 -11.05 -0.10 -0.19
CA HIS A 371 -12.21 0.45 0.52
C HIS A 371 -12.09 1.98 0.65
N ASP A 372 -11.03 2.46 1.30
CA ASP A 372 -10.73 3.88 1.51
C ASP A 372 -9.81 4.48 0.43
N ARG A 373 -8.93 3.66 -0.15
CA ARG A 373 -7.93 4.07 -1.15
C ARG A 373 -7.87 3.13 -2.35
N SER A 374 -7.33 3.61 -3.46
CA SER A 374 -6.93 2.82 -4.62
C SER A 374 -5.42 2.95 -4.87
N THR A 375 -4.75 1.85 -5.23
CA THR A 375 -3.31 1.85 -5.57
C THR A 375 -3.17 1.69 -7.08
N PHE A 376 -2.57 2.69 -7.73
CA PHE A 376 -2.32 2.75 -9.17
C PHE A 376 -0.82 2.50 -9.43
N ALA A 377 -0.49 1.57 -10.32
CA ALA A 377 0.88 1.22 -10.67
C ALA A 377 1.05 1.09 -12.19
N VAL A 378 2.18 1.54 -12.72
CA VAL A 378 2.58 1.43 -14.13
C VAL A 378 3.95 0.78 -14.24
N SER A 379 4.16 -0.04 -15.27
CA SER A 379 5.40 -0.78 -15.51
C SER A 379 5.64 -1.10 -16.98
N ASP A 380 6.89 -1.02 -17.41
CA ASP A 380 7.40 -1.57 -18.69
C ASP A 380 7.41 -3.12 -18.72
N GLY A 381 7.01 -3.78 -17.64
CA GLY A 381 7.10 -5.22 -17.44
C GLY A 381 8.36 -5.68 -16.69
N ARG A 382 9.35 -4.81 -16.46
CA ARG A 382 10.56 -5.09 -15.68
C ARG A 382 10.57 -4.35 -14.34
N VAL A 383 10.17 -3.08 -14.34
CA VAL A 383 10.29 -2.14 -13.22
C VAL A 383 8.99 -1.36 -13.00
N CYS A 384 8.73 -0.89 -11.79
CA CYS A 384 7.62 0.03 -11.53
C CYS A 384 8.09 1.46 -11.78
N GLU A 385 7.71 2.02 -12.92
CA GLU A 385 8.12 3.35 -13.37
C GLU A 385 7.36 4.46 -12.63
N PHE A 386 6.05 4.25 -12.46
CA PHE A 386 5.16 5.20 -11.80
C PHE A 386 4.18 4.49 -10.87
N THR A 387 3.92 5.10 -9.72
CA THR A 387 2.89 4.67 -8.77
C THR A 387 2.23 5.88 -8.12
N ARG A 388 0.92 5.79 -7.88
CA ARG A 388 0.12 6.80 -7.19
C ARG A 388 -0.88 6.12 -6.26
N VAL A 389 -1.12 6.71 -5.10
CA VAL A 389 -2.27 6.35 -4.25
C VAL A 389 -3.37 7.38 -4.51
N LEU A 390 -4.59 6.91 -4.68
CA LEU A 390 -5.78 7.72 -4.89
C LEU A 390 -6.68 7.56 -3.68
N ASP A 391 -7.10 8.67 -3.07
CA ASP A 391 -7.98 8.69 -1.90
C ASP A 391 -9.46 8.50 -2.31
N TRP A 392 -9.69 7.42 -3.07
CA TRP A 392 -10.98 6.98 -3.58
C TRP A 392 -11.07 5.45 -3.51
N GLY A 393 -12.22 4.92 -3.10
CA GLY A 393 -12.47 3.48 -3.05
C GLY A 393 -13.94 3.14 -2.82
N GLY A 394 -14.22 1.86 -2.56
CA GLY A 394 -15.57 1.33 -2.39
C GLY A 394 -16.38 1.93 -1.23
N ALA A 395 -15.75 2.65 -0.28
CA ALA A 395 -16.44 3.42 0.74
C ALA A 395 -17.17 4.63 0.15
N THR A 396 -16.59 5.30 -0.86
CA THR A 396 -17.23 6.41 -1.59
C THR A 396 -18.53 5.96 -2.24
N LEU A 397 -18.55 4.74 -2.81
CA LEU A 397 -19.75 4.12 -3.35
C LEU A 397 -20.80 3.81 -2.27
N ASN A 398 -20.38 3.26 -1.12
CA ASN A 398 -21.30 2.99 0.00
C ASN A 398 -21.95 4.28 0.53
N VAL A 399 -21.19 5.37 0.65
CA VAL A 399 -21.72 6.67 1.11
C VAL A 399 -22.69 7.27 0.08
N ALA A 400 -22.43 7.11 -1.22
CA ALA A 400 -23.36 7.55 -2.27
C ALA A 400 -24.67 6.75 -2.26
N ILE A 401 -24.60 5.42 -2.16
CA ILE A 401 -25.77 4.53 -2.07
C ILE A 401 -26.58 4.81 -0.80
N ALA A 402 -25.93 4.94 0.36
CA ALA A 402 -26.61 5.22 1.63
C ALA A 402 -27.42 6.52 1.60
N ARG A 403 -26.84 7.59 1.03
CA ARG A 403 -27.50 8.91 0.89
C ARG A 403 -28.61 8.93 -0.15
N GLU A 404 -28.46 8.18 -1.24
CA GLU A 404 -29.49 8.12 -2.30
C GLU A 404 -30.72 7.32 -1.83
N LEU A 405 -30.52 6.24 -1.08
CA LEU A 405 -31.61 5.36 -0.65
C LEU A 405 -32.17 5.68 0.74
N ASP A 406 -31.58 6.62 1.47
CA ASP A 406 -31.85 6.94 2.88
C ASP A 406 -31.78 5.72 3.81
N ILE A 407 -30.72 4.91 3.64
CA ILE A 407 -30.46 3.68 4.40
C ILE A 407 -29.23 3.82 5.31
N ALA A 408 -29.11 2.97 6.32
CA ALA A 408 -27.98 3.02 7.23
C ALA A 408 -26.65 2.68 6.50
N PRO A 409 -25.51 3.29 6.88
CA PRO A 409 -24.21 3.02 6.23
C PRO A 409 -23.78 1.54 6.23
N SER A 410 -24.31 0.74 7.16
CA SER A 410 -24.12 -0.72 7.23
C SER A 410 -24.85 -1.51 6.14
N GLU A 411 -25.93 -0.96 5.58
CA GLU A 411 -26.81 -1.62 4.60
C GLU A 411 -26.36 -1.37 3.15
N ALA A 412 -25.59 -0.31 2.92
CA ALA A 412 -25.09 0.06 1.60
C ALA A 412 -24.01 -0.88 1.02
N GLU A 413 -23.22 -1.58 1.84
CA GLU A 413 -22.24 -2.58 1.35
C GLU A 413 -22.93 -3.83 0.77
N PRO A 414 -23.94 -4.44 1.43
CA PRO A 414 -24.83 -5.44 0.81
C PRO A 414 -25.45 -4.96 -0.52
N VAL A 415 -26.06 -3.77 -0.54
CA VAL A 415 -26.67 -3.21 -1.78
C VAL A 415 -25.65 -3.07 -2.91
N LYS A 416 -24.47 -2.51 -2.63
CA LYS A 416 -23.39 -2.40 -3.63
C LYS A 416 -22.96 -3.76 -4.20
N ARG A 417 -22.96 -4.81 -3.38
CA ARG A 417 -22.55 -6.16 -3.78
C ARG A 417 -23.58 -6.88 -4.64
N SER A 418 -24.86 -6.57 -4.47
CA SER A 418 -25.96 -7.16 -5.25
C SER A 418 -26.30 -6.35 -6.51
N LEU A 419 -25.91 -5.08 -6.58
CA LEU A 419 -26.05 -4.23 -7.77
C LEU A 419 -25.20 -4.69 -8.97
N SER A 420 -25.71 -4.38 -10.16
CA SER A 420 -24.98 -4.42 -11.42
C SER A 420 -25.14 -3.09 -12.17
N LEU A 421 -24.07 -2.65 -12.82
CA LEU A 421 -24.05 -1.49 -13.72
C LEU A 421 -24.35 -1.88 -15.17
N THR A 422 -24.05 -3.12 -15.57
CA THR A 422 -24.27 -3.65 -16.92
C THR A 422 -25.63 -4.31 -17.12
N HIS A 423 -26.33 -4.70 -16.06
CA HIS A 423 -27.65 -5.32 -16.13
C HIS A 423 -28.72 -4.52 -15.35
N GLY A 424 -29.95 -4.55 -15.86
CA GLY A 424 -31.11 -3.94 -15.21
C GLY A 424 -31.61 -4.68 -13.96
N ASP A 425 -31.11 -5.88 -13.70
CA ASP A 425 -31.45 -6.80 -12.60
C ASP A 425 -31.64 -6.06 -11.25
N THR A 426 -32.88 -5.85 -10.83
CA THR A 426 -33.21 -5.25 -9.53
C THR A 426 -32.85 -6.23 -8.40
N PRO A 427 -31.99 -5.86 -7.44
CA PRO A 427 -31.61 -6.77 -6.37
C PRO A 427 -32.75 -7.05 -5.39
N GLU A 428 -32.73 -8.25 -4.80
CA GLU A 428 -33.72 -8.64 -3.79
C GLU A 428 -33.75 -7.65 -2.61
N GLY A 429 -34.95 -7.18 -2.27
CA GLY A 429 -35.18 -6.17 -1.22
C GLY A 429 -35.19 -4.71 -1.69
N LEU A 430 -34.94 -4.43 -2.98
CA LEU A 430 -35.06 -3.09 -3.58
C LEU A 430 -36.22 -3.02 -4.59
N THR A 431 -36.73 -1.83 -4.83
CA THR A 431 -37.57 -1.52 -6.00
C THR A 431 -36.73 -1.19 -7.22
N ASP A 432 -37.31 -1.25 -8.42
CA ASP A 432 -36.64 -0.86 -9.68
C ASP A 432 -36.15 0.60 -9.63
N ASP A 433 -36.94 1.50 -9.03
CA ASP A 433 -36.55 2.91 -8.79
C ASP A 433 -35.30 3.00 -7.90
N GLN A 434 -35.32 2.35 -6.74
CA GLN A 434 -34.18 2.34 -5.82
C GLN A 434 -32.93 1.75 -6.48
N ALA A 435 -33.06 0.64 -7.21
CA ALA A 435 -31.95 0.03 -7.91
C ALA A 435 -31.37 0.97 -9.00
N ASN A 436 -32.23 1.65 -9.77
CA ASN A 436 -31.79 2.62 -10.79
C ASN A 436 -31.11 3.84 -10.16
N ARG A 437 -31.72 4.46 -9.14
CA ARG A 437 -31.14 5.60 -8.44
C ARG A 437 -29.80 5.26 -7.80
N ALA A 438 -29.66 4.07 -7.20
CA ALA A 438 -28.39 3.60 -6.67
C ALA A 438 -27.32 3.37 -7.75
N ARG A 439 -27.68 2.81 -8.93
CA ARG A 439 -26.78 2.72 -10.10
C ARG A 439 -26.29 4.10 -10.52
N GLU A 440 -27.17 5.09 -10.64
CA GLU A 440 -26.77 6.45 -11.00
C GLU A 440 -25.87 7.09 -9.94
N ALA A 441 -26.19 6.95 -8.66
CA ALA A 441 -25.37 7.47 -7.57
C ALA A 441 -23.95 6.88 -7.61
N VAL A 442 -23.82 5.58 -7.96
CA VAL A 442 -22.52 4.94 -8.23
C VAL A 442 -21.84 5.52 -9.46
N ARG A 443 -22.53 5.65 -10.60
CA ARG A 443 -21.95 6.25 -11.83
C ARG A 443 -21.42 7.66 -11.61
N ARG A 444 -22.15 8.50 -10.87
CA ARG A 444 -21.72 9.85 -10.46
C ARG A 444 -20.38 9.83 -9.70
N GLN A 445 -20.11 8.81 -8.89
CA GLN A 445 -18.81 8.63 -8.21
C GLN A 445 -17.73 8.00 -9.11
N LEU A 446 -18.10 7.14 -10.06
CA LEU A 446 -17.15 6.59 -11.03
C LEU A 446 -16.63 7.66 -12.00
N GLN A 447 -17.43 8.68 -12.33
CA GLN A 447 -17.00 9.87 -13.05
C GLN A 447 -15.93 10.71 -12.32
N SER A 448 -15.83 10.66 -10.98
CA SER A 448 -14.69 11.27 -10.28
C SER A 448 -13.46 10.36 -10.33
N PHE A 449 -13.63 9.05 -10.16
CA PHE A 449 -12.52 8.09 -10.21
C PHE A 449 -11.87 8.00 -11.60
N ALA A 450 -12.67 7.98 -12.66
CA ALA A 450 -12.18 7.98 -14.04
C ALA A 450 -11.31 9.21 -14.34
N ARG A 451 -11.65 10.40 -13.81
CA ARG A 451 -10.83 11.61 -13.95
C ARG A 451 -9.49 11.50 -13.23
N GLU A 452 -9.45 10.91 -12.03
CA GLU A 452 -8.19 10.65 -11.31
C GLU A 452 -7.33 9.60 -12.02
N LEU A 453 -7.94 8.58 -12.63
CA LEU A 453 -7.23 7.59 -13.45
C LEU A 453 -6.67 8.22 -14.73
N VAL A 454 -7.46 9.00 -15.48
CA VAL A 454 -7.01 9.74 -16.67
C VAL A 454 -5.87 10.72 -16.31
N SER A 455 -6.00 11.46 -15.20
CA SER A 455 -4.92 12.33 -14.69
C SER A 455 -3.63 11.55 -14.39
N SER A 456 -3.75 10.34 -13.84
CA SER A 456 -2.60 9.47 -13.53
C SER A 456 -1.94 8.89 -14.78
N LEU A 457 -2.74 8.54 -15.80
CA LEU A 457 -2.27 8.08 -17.10
C LEU A 457 -1.56 9.21 -17.87
N GLN A 458 -2.15 10.41 -17.91
CA GLN A 458 -1.54 11.60 -18.51
C GLN A 458 -0.23 12.00 -17.82
N PHE A 459 -0.15 11.89 -16.48
CA PHE A 459 1.10 12.14 -15.77
C PHE A 459 2.21 11.14 -16.13
N TYR A 460 1.86 9.88 -16.44
CA TYR A 460 2.81 8.90 -16.95
C TYR A 460 3.22 9.21 -18.40
N GLN A 461 2.26 9.42 -19.30
CA GLN A 461 2.53 9.67 -20.73
C GLN A 461 3.25 10.99 -21.03
N ASN A 462 3.30 11.93 -20.07
CA ASN A 462 4.09 13.15 -20.17
C ASN A 462 5.55 12.97 -19.69
N GLN A 463 5.98 11.77 -19.31
CA GLN A 463 7.38 11.48 -18.95
C GLN A 463 8.19 11.05 -20.18
N PRO A 464 9.50 11.37 -20.24
CA PRO A 464 10.42 10.80 -21.23
C PRO A 464 10.35 9.27 -21.26
N ASP A 465 10.58 8.69 -22.44
CA ASP A 465 10.61 7.25 -22.70
C ASP A 465 9.33 6.46 -22.34
N SER A 466 8.24 7.13 -21.94
CA SER A 466 7.00 6.46 -21.49
C SER A 466 6.31 5.69 -22.62
N LEU A 467 5.84 4.47 -22.29
CA LEU A 467 5.21 3.58 -23.26
C LEU A 467 3.73 3.92 -23.49
N GLY A 468 3.19 3.51 -24.64
CA GLY A 468 1.76 3.61 -24.93
C GLY A 468 0.92 2.79 -23.93
N ILE A 469 -0.22 3.31 -23.48
CA ILE A 469 -1.13 2.59 -22.58
C ILE A 469 -1.93 1.55 -23.40
N GLY A 470 -1.72 0.26 -23.13
CA GLY A 470 -2.46 -0.82 -23.80
C GLY A 470 -3.78 -1.17 -23.10
N GLU A 471 -3.73 -1.45 -21.80
CA GLU A 471 -4.90 -1.79 -20.99
C GLU A 471 -4.73 -1.39 -19.52
N ILE A 472 -5.86 -1.32 -18.80
CA ILE A 472 -5.92 -1.11 -17.35
C ILE A 472 -6.49 -2.36 -16.68
N VAL A 473 -5.68 -3.01 -15.83
CA VAL A 473 -6.07 -4.22 -15.12
C VAL A 473 -6.53 -3.87 -13.71
N LEU A 474 -7.83 -3.97 -13.47
CA LEU A 474 -8.45 -3.70 -12.16
C LEU A 474 -8.38 -4.93 -11.24
N THR A 475 -8.10 -4.70 -9.97
CA THR A 475 -8.25 -5.70 -8.90
C THR A 475 -8.65 -5.02 -7.58
N GLY A 476 -8.65 -5.74 -6.46
CA GLY A 476 -9.06 -5.21 -5.16
C GLY A 476 -10.45 -5.65 -4.73
N GLY A 477 -10.96 -5.05 -3.65
CA GLY A 477 -12.26 -5.44 -3.06
C GLY A 477 -13.46 -4.92 -3.84
N THR A 478 -13.34 -3.74 -4.44
CA THR A 478 -14.47 -3.03 -5.09
C THR A 478 -14.79 -3.55 -6.49
N VAL A 479 -13.86 -4.29 -7.12
CA VAL A 479 -14.01 -4.86 -8.48
C VAL A 479 -15.07 -5.97 -8.57
N HIS A 480 -15.60 -6.43 -7.43
CA HIS A 480 -16.72 -7.37 -7.40
C HIS A 480 -18.09 -6.70 -7.65
N LEU A 481 -18.14 -5.38 -7.79
CA LEU A 481 -19.30 -4.67 -8.37
C LEU A 481 -19.39 -4.99 -9.86
N ARG A 482 -20.42 -5.74 -10.27
CA ARG A 482 -20.62 -6.19 -11.66
C ARG A 482 -20.80 -4.99 -12.60
N GLY A 483 -20.00 -4.91 -13.66
CA GLY A 483 -20.02 -3.80 -14.61
C GLY A 483 -19.03 -2.66 -14.32
N LEU A 484 -18.22 -2.75 -13.25
CA LEU A 484 -17.26 -1.69 -12.89
C LEU A 484 -16.19 -1.44 -13.95
N ALA A 485 -15.66 -2.52 -14.57
CA ALA A 485 -14.60 -2.39 -15.56
C ALA A 485 -15.16 -1.79 -16.86
N GLU A 486 -16.35 -2.22 -17.26
CA GLU A 486 -17.07 -1.81 -18.46
C GLU A 486 -17.52 -0.34 -18.39
N GLU A 487 -18.01 0.10 -17.22
CA GLU A 487 -18.33 1.51 -16.95
C GLU A 487 -17.06 2.38 -16.98
N LEU A 488 -15.96 1.93 -16.36
CA LEU A 488 -14.69 2.67 -16.38
C LEU A 488 -14.04 2.71 -17.77
N GLN A 489 -14.14 1.64 -18.57
CA GLN A 489 -13.73 1.63 -19.98
C GLN A 489 -14.50 2.68 -20.78
N THR A 490 -15.82 2.76 -20.58
CA THR A 490 -16.67 3.77 -21.23
C THR A 490 -16.30 5.21 -20.82
N LEU A 491 -15.89 5.42 -19.57
CA LEU A 491 -15.51 6.74 -19.04
C LEU A 491 -14.06 7.16 -19.36
N ILE A 492 -13.15 6.20 -19.62
CA ILE A 492 -11.71 6.45 -19.80
C ILE A 492 -11.30 6.37 -21.29
N GLY A 493 -11.99 5.57 -22.11
CA GLY A 493 -11.64 5.37 -23.53
C GLY A 493 -10.47 4.41 -23.78
N VAL A 494 -10.04 3.67 -22.76
CA VAL A 494 -8.96 2.65 -22.80
C VAL A 494 -9.58 1.30 -22.43
N ASN A 495 -9.02 0.18 -22.90
CA ASN A 495 -9.44 -1.16 -22.48
C ASN A 495 -9.29 -1.33 -20.96
N VAL A 496 -10.36 -1.72 -20.26
CA VAL A 496 -10.35 -1.96 -18.81
C VAL A 496 -10.96 -3.32 -18.50
N ARG A 497 -10.21 -4.16 -17.78
CA ARG A 497 -10.65 -5.51 -17.39
C ARG A 497 -10.37 -5.82 -15.93
N ALA A 498 -11.10 -6.79 -15.37
CA ALA A 498 -10.68 -7.42 -14.13
C ALA A 498 -9.42 -8.30 -14.36
N GLY A 499 -8.47 -8.23 -13.44
CA GLY A 499 -7.29 -9.11 -13.41
C GLY A 499 -7.46 -10.22 -12.38
N ASP A 500 -7.07 -11.45 -12.75
CA ASP A 500 -6.99 -12.58 -11.82
C ASP A 500 -5.75 -12.47 -10.92
N PRO A 501 -5.90 -12.31 -9.58
CA PRO A 501 -4.80 -12.33 -8.63
C PRO A 501 -4.07 -13.67 -8.49
N LEU A 502 -4.58 -14.73 -9.11
CA LEU A 502 -3.97 -16.05 -9.10
C LEU A 502 -3.08 -16.32 -10.32
N ALA A 503 -3.06 -15.43 -11.32
CA ALA A 503 -2.34 -15.63 -12.57
C ALA A 503 -0.84 -15.99 -12.40
N ARG A 504 -0.17 -15.38 -11.42
CA ARG A 504 1.26 -15.61 -11.11
C ARG A 504 1.54 -16.77 -10.13
N VAL A 505 0.52 -17.51 -9.66
CA VAL A 505 0.69 -18.50 -8.58
C VAL A 505 -0.02 -19.84 -8.81
N LYS A 506 0.66 -20.95 -8.48
CA LYS A 506 0.02 -22.27 -8.40
C LYS A 506 -0.86 -22.35 -7.15
N VAL A 507 -2.15 -22.61 -7.31
CA VAL A 507 -3.11 -22.67 -6.19
C VAL A 507 -2.97 -24.00 -5.43
N GLY A 508 -2.59 -23.94 -4.14
CA GLY A 508 -2.48 -25.12 -3.29
C GLY A 508 -3.84 -25.73 -2.95
N LYS A 509 -3.94 -27.07 -2.95
CA LYS A 509 -5.18 -27.89 -2.81
C LYS A 509 -6.06 -27.64 -1.57
N LYS A 510 -5.69 -26.72 -0.68
CA LYS A 510 -6.42 -26.34 0.54
C LYS A 510 -7.17 -25.01 0.43
N ILE A 511 -6.92 -24.24 -0.64
CA ILE A 511 -7.65 -23.02 -0.94
C ILE A 511 -8.90 -23.42 -1.70
N LYS A 512 -10.07 -23.21 -1.08
CA LYS A 512 -11.38 -23.59 -1.63
C LYS A 512 -12.24 -22.39 -2.03
N ASP A 513 -12.02 -21.26 -1.38
CA ASP A 513 -12.88 -20.08 -1.54
C ASP A 513 -12.30 -19.16 -2.60
N ALA A 514 -12.86 -19.25 -3.81
CA ALA A 514 -12.60 -18.31 -4.90
C ALA A 514 -13.35 -16.97 -4.74
N GLU A 515 -14.11 -16.81 -3.66
CA GLU A 515 -14.90 -15.60 -3.45
C GLU A 515 -14.00 -14.39 -3.14
N GLN A 516 -14.32 -13.27 -3.77
CA GLN A 516 -13.68 -11.97 -3.57
C GLN A 516 -12.15 -11.94 -3.81
N ILE A 517 -11.51 -12.90 -4.51
CA ILE A 517 -10.02 -13.02 -4.60
C ILE A 517 -9.35 -11.69 -4.97
N GLY A 518 -9.99 -10.80 -5.73
CA GLY A 518 -9.49 -9.46 -6.03
C GLY A 518 -8.87 -8.71 -4.82
N SER A 519 -9.43 -8.83 -3.61
CA SER A 519 -8.87 -8.14 -2.43
C SER A 519 -7.53 -8.72 -1.91
N LEU A 520 -7.10 -9.87 -2.42
CA LEU A 520 -5.87 -10.56 -2.05
C LEU A 520 -4.66 -10.23 -2.93
N ALA A 521 -4.80 -9.61 -4.11
CA ALA A 521 -3.70 -9.44 -5.07
C ALA A 521 -2.40 -8.91 -4.46
N ILE A 522 -2.48 -7.78 -3.75
CA ILE A 522 -1.34 -7.21 -3.02
C ILE A 522 -0.79 -8.18 -1.97
N ALA A 523 -1.64 -8.88 -1.21
CA ALA A 523 -1.18 -9.85 -0.22
C ALA A 523 -0.44 -11.03 -0.87
N ILE A 524 -0.91 -11.51 -2.03
CA ILE A 524 -0.29 -12.59 -2.82
C ILE A 524 1.07 -12.12 -3.35
N GLY A 525 1.14 -10.95 -3.98
CA GLY A 525 2.37 -10.39 -4.53
C GLY A 525 3.44 -10.05 -3.49
N LEU A 526 3.05 -9.62 -2.28
CA LEU A 526 3.95 -9.51 -1.13
C LEU A 526 4.56 -10.86 -0.73
N GLY A 527 3.87 -11.97 -1.03
CA GLY A 527 4.38 -13.33 -0.85
C GLY A 527 5.37 -13.79 -1.94
N ILE A 528 5.34 -13.18 -3.12
CA ILE A 528 6.19 -13.56 -4.27
C ILE A 528 7.62 -13.02 -4.08
N GLU A 529 8.60 -13.81 -4.53
CA GLU A 529 10.05 -13.53 -4.48
C GLU A 529 10.65 -13.65 -5.90
N ASP A 530 10.40 -12.64 -6.74
CA ASP A 530 10.99 -12.50 -8.09
C ASP A 530 12.48 -12.05 -8.03
#